data_AF-A0A7X7P046-F1
#
_entry.id   AF-A0A7X7P046-F1
#
_cell.length_a   1.000
_cell.length_b   1.000
_cell.length_c   1.000
_cell.angle_alpha   90.00
_cell.angle_beta   90.00
_cell.angle_gamma   90.00
#
_symmetry.space_group_name_H-M   'P 1'
#
loop_
_entity.id
_entity.type
_entity.pdbx_description
1 polymer ?
#
loop_
_entity_poly.entity_id
_entity_poly.type
_entity_poly.pdbx_seq_one_letter_code
_entity_poly.pdbx_strand_id
1 'polypeptide(L)'
;MKKIIAITLLLAGLGTGYYYIGNNASLGQSVLRLHVVAHSDSVNDQVLKLEVKDKIVECMQEKFTETQNAKEARELAIASKPEIAKIAESVIRSKGYDYPVAVQVGEYDFPTKSYGNVVFPQGKYEAVRIVIGDGQGKNWWCVLFPPLCMVTSTEKGLSIDSPKEAEVSLKCLELIPKGMKIKVSDN
;
A
#
# COMPACT_ATOMS: atom_id res chain seq x y z
N MET A 1 3.91 -35.00 41.68
CA MET A 1 3.89 -35.43 40.25
C MET A 1 2.75 -34.80 39.45
N LYS A 2 1.47 -34.97 39.82
CA LYS A 2 0.31 -34.38 39.10
C LYS A 2 0.37 -32.84 38.94
N LYS A 3 0.85 -32.10 39.96
CA LYS A 3 1.01 -30.63 39.90
C LYS A 3 2.11 -30.16 38.94
N ILE A 4 3.17 -30.94 38.75
CA ILE A 4 4.28 -30.59 37.85
C ILE A 4 3.85 -30.79 36.39
N ILE A 5 3.08 -31.85 36.10
CA ILE A 5 2.51 -32.13 34.77
C ILE A 5 1.49 -31.05 34.35
N ALA A 6 0.69 -30.55 35.30
CA ALA A 6 -0.27 -29.47 35.02
C ALA A 6 0.43 -28.14 34.66
N ILE A 7 1.56 -27.83 35.29
CA ILE A 7 2.32 -26.59 35.02
C ILE A 7 3.02 -26.65 33.66
N THR A 8 3.58 -27.80 33.27
CA THR A 8 4.21 -27.95 31.95
C THR A 8 3.20 -27.89 30.81
N LEU A 9 1.99 -28.43 30.98
CA LEU A 9 0.91 -28.31 29.99
C LEU A 9 0.41 -26.87 29.85
N LEU A 10 0.32 -26.11 30.94
CA LEU A 10 -0.08 -24.70 30.92
C LEU A 10 0.97 -23.82 30.20
N LEU A 11 2.26 -24.05 30.48
CA LEU A 11 3.35 -23.32 29.81
C LEU A 11 3.46 -23.68 28.32
N ALA A 12 3.22 -24.94 27.94
CA ALA A 12 3.15 -25.33 26.54
C ALA A 12 1.93 -24.70 25.82
N GLY A 13 0.78 -24.59 26.48
CA GLY A 13 -0.41 -23.91 25.96
C GLY A 13 -0.19 -22.40 25.77
N LEU A 14 0.50 -21.74 26.69
CA LEU A 14 0.86 -20.32 26.56
C LEU A 14 1.94 -20.09 25.49
N GLY A 15 2.96 -20.96 25.42
CA GLY A 15 4.00 -20.89 24.41
C GLY A 15 3.48 -21.13 22.99
N THR A 16 2.58 -22.09 22.82
CA THR A 16 1.90 -22.34 21.53
C THR A 16 0.92 -21.22 21.18
N GLY A 17 0.15 -20.69 22.15
CA GLY A 17 -0.73 -19.54 21.95
C GLY A 17 0.04 -18.28 21.52
N TYR A 18 1.17 -17.99 22.16
CA TYR A 18 2.03 -16.85 21.79
C TYR A 18 2.69 -17.06 20.42
N TYR A 19 3.12 -18.28 20.10
CA TYR A 19 3.68 -18.64 18.79
C TYR A 19 2.63 -18.54 17.65
N TYR A 20 1.39 -18.94 17.90
CA TYR A 20 0.29 -18.81 16.93
C TYR A 20 -0.09 -17.35 16.64
N ILE A 21 0.02 -16.46 17.64
CA ILE A 21 -0.20 -15.01 17.47
C ILE A 21 0.93 -14.39 16.64
N GLY A 22 2.17 -14.90 16.74
CA GLY A 22 3.33 -14.38 16.01
C GLY A 22 3.40 -14.71 14.52
N ASN A 23 2.58 -15.65 14.01
CA ASN A 23 2.71 -16.16 12.63
C ASN A 23 1.50 -15.85 11.72
N ASN A 24 0.59 -14.97 12.13
CA ASN A 24 -0.49 -14.46 11.30
C ASN A 24 -0.26 -12.97 11.04
N ALA A 25 0.67 -12.65 10.13
CA ALA A 25 0.78 -11.30 9.59
C ALA A 25 -0.58 -10.92 9.02
N SER A 26 -1.25 -9.95 9.65
CA SER A 26 -2.55 -9.47 9.18
C SER A 26 -2.39 -8.89 7.77
N LEU A 27 -3.46 -8.87 6.97
CA LEU A 27 -3.45 -8.27 5.63
C LEU A 27 -2.89 -6.83 5.64
N GLY A 28 -3.01 -6.11 6.76
CA GLY A 28 -2.45 -4.77 6.96
C GLY A 28 -0.93 -4.69 7.06
N GLN A 29 -0.27 -5.76 7.54
CA GLN A 29 1.19 -5.83 7.72
C GLN A 29 1.93 -6.43 6.52
N SER A 30 1.19 -7.01 5.59
CA SER A 30 1.73 -7.70 4.41
C SER A 30 1.68 -6.85 3.14
N VAL A 31 1.13 -5.62 3.23
CA VAL A 31 1.11 -4.64 2.15
C VAL A 31 1.56 -3.27 2.64
N LEU A 32 2.11 -2.46 1.72
CA LEU A 32 2.29 -1.03 1.92
C LEU A 32 1.36 -0.29 0.95
N ARG A 33 0.48 0.55 1.48
CA ARG A 33 -0.50 1.29 0.68
C ARG A 33 -0.04 2.71 0.35
N LEU A 34 -0.69 3.31 -0.65
CA LEU A 34 -0.57 4.73 -0.98
C LEU A 34 -1.90 5.42 -0.71
N HIS A 35 -1.84 6.59 -0.09
CA HIS A 35 -2.98 7.46 0.16
C HIS A 35 -2.61 8.90 -0.22
N VAL A 36 -3.18 9.41 -1.32
CA VAL A 36 -2.96 10.80 -1.74
C VAL A 36 -4.23 11.60 -1.51
N VAL A 37 -4.13 12.71 -0.78
CA VAL A 37 -5.24 13.62 -0.46
C VAL A 37 -5.04 14.91 -1.26
N ALA A 38 -6.04 15.27 -2.06
CA ALA A 38 -6.01 16.50 -2.84
C ALA A 38 -6.23 17.73 -1.95
N HIS A 39 -5.81 18.89 -2.45
CA HIS A 39 -6.08 20.18 -1.81
C HIS A 39 -7.58 20.44 -1.64
N SER A 40 -8.35 20.34 -2.72
CA SER A 40 -9.81 20.47 -2.72
C SER A 40 -10.49 19.51 -3.72
N ASP A 41 -11.82 19.58 -3.82
CA ASP A 41 -12.63 18.81 -4.78
C ASP A 41 -12.72 19.43 -6.18
N SER A 42 -12.02 20.54 -6.43
CA SER A 42 -11.95 21.16 -7.76
C SER A 42 -11.36 20.19 -8.79
N VAL A 43 -11.83 20.28 -10.04
CA VAL A 43 -11.34 19.41 -11.12
C VAL A 43 -9.82 19.51 -11.26
N ASN A 44 -9.26 20.72 -11.15
CA ASN A 44 -7.83 20.94 -11.26
C ASN A 44 -7.04 20.26 -10.13
N ASP A 45 -7.51 20.32 -8.88
CA ASP A 45 -6.84 19.66 -7.76
C ASP A 45 -6.95 18.14 -7.84
N GLN A 46 -8.05 17.63 -8.39
CA GLN A 46 -8.21 16.21 -8.64
C GLN A 46 -7.24 15.72 -9.72
N VAL A 47 -7.05 16.47 -10.80
CA VAL A 47 -6.05 16.18 -11.84
C VAL A 47 -4.64 16.27 -11.27
N LEU A 48 -4.32 17.35 -10.54
CA LEU A 48 -3.01 17.54 -9.91
C LEU A 48 -2.65 16.37 -8.98
N LYS A 49 -3.60 15.90 -8.16
CA LYS A 49 -3.42 14.72 -7.30
C LYS A 49 -3.03 13.48 -8.11
N LEU A 50 -3.69 13.24 -9.25
CA LEU A 50 -3.39 12.06 -10.09
C LEU A 50 -1.99 12.14 -10.67
N GLU A 51 -1.57 13.31 -11.14
CA GLU A 51 -0.22 13.52 -11.66
C GLU A 51 0.87 13.36 -10.59
N VAL A 52 0.64 13.92 -9.39
CA VAL A 52 1.54 13.70 -8.23
C VAL A 52 1.61 12.21 -7.89
N LYS A 53 0.46 11.52 -7.88
CA LYS A 53 0.40 10.07 -7.63
C LYS A 53 1.21 9.30 -8.68
N ASP A 54 1.06 9.61 -9.97
CA ASP A 54 1.77 8.92 -11.05
C ASP A 54 3.28 9.03 -10.87
N LYS A 55 3.79 10.24 -10.62
CA LYS A 55 5.23 10.47 -10.43
C LYS A 55 5.81 9.83 -9.17
N ILE A 56 5.04 9.76 -8.09
CA ILE A 56 5.48 9.06 -6.89
C ILE A 56 5.49 7.55 -7.10
N VAL A 57 4.49 6.98 -7.78
CA VAL A 57 4.45 5.54 -8.09
C VAL A 57 5.63 5.14 -8.97
N GLU A 58 5.96 5.94 -9.99
CA GLU A 58 7.12 5.74 -10.87
C GLU A 58 8.44 5.68 -10.08
N CYS A 59 8.70 6.68 -9.22
CA CYS A 59 9.90 6.72 -8.39
C CYS A 59 9.99 5.55 -7.40
N MET A 60 8.89 5.23 -6.73
CA MET A 60 8.87 4.20 -5.71
C MET A 60 8.98 2.79 -6.31
N GLN A 61 8.48 2.59 -7.53
CA GLN A 61 8.64 1.35 -8.26
C GLN A 61 10.12 0.99 -8.44
N GLU A 62 10.92 1.93 -8.94
CA GLU A 62 12.35 1.68 -9.21
C GLU A 62 13.06 1.21 -7.93
N LYS A 63 12.71 1.83 -6.80
CA LYS A 63 13.24 1.50 -5.48
C LYS A 63 12.75 0.15 -4.94
N PHE A 64 11.53 -0.27 -5.26
CA PHE A 64 10.94 -1.53 -4.78
C PHE A 64 11.28 -2.76 -5.61
N THR A 65 12.06 -2.62 -6.69
CA THR A 65 12.46 -3.73 -7.57
C THR A 65 13.06 -4.90 -6.77
N GLU A 66 13.91 -4.61 -5.80
CA GLU A 66 14.60 -5.63 -4.98
C GLU A 66 13.91 -5.95 -3.65
N THR A 67 12.83 -5.26 -3.32
CA THR A 67 12.12 -5.45 -2.05
C THR A 67 11.36 -6.78 -2.04
N GLN A 68 11.48 -7.53 -0.94
CA GLN A 68 10.89 -8.87 -0.80
C GLN A 68 9.63 -8.89 0.06
N ASN A 69 9.47 -7.92 0.97
CA ASN A 69 8.35 -7.88 1.90
C ASN A 69 7.91 -6.44 2.25
N ALA A 70 6.71 -6.32 2.83
CA ALA A 70 6.13 -5.02 3.16
C ALA A 70 6.90 -4.25 4.25
N LYS A 71 7.64 -4.94 5.13
CA LYS A 71 8.46 -4.30 6.16
C LYS A 71 9.64 -3.56 5.54
N GLU A 72 10.37 -4.21 4.63
CA GLU A 72 11.44 -3.57 3.85
C GLU A 72 10.88 -2.42 3.01
N ALA A 73 9.73 -2.62 2.36
CA ALA A 73 9.07 -1.57 1.57
C ALA A 73 8.77 -0.33 2.43
N ARG A 74 8.29 -0.54 3.66
CA ARG A 74 8.00 0.52 4.63
C ARG A 74 9.26 1.27 5.05
N GLU A 75 10.33 0.56 5.39
CA GLU A 75 11.60 1.17 5.78
C GLU A 75 12.19 2.02 4.64
N LEU A 76 12.14 1.50 3.42
CA LEU A 76 12.57 2.24 2.23
C LEU A 76 11.68 3.46 1.95
N ALA A 77 10.37 3.36 2.15
CA ALA A 77 9.46 4.48 2.03
C ALA A 77 9.73 5.57 3.08
N ILE A 78 10.07 5.20 4.31
CA ILE A 78 10.47 6.14 5.37
C ILE A 78 11.75 6.89 4.96
N ALA A 79 12.76 6.16 4.48
CA ALA A 79 14.01 6.77 4.00
C ALA A 79 13.78 7.68 2.78
N SER A 80 12.81 7.33 1.92
CA SER A 80 12.51 8.07 0.68
C SER A 80 11.56 9.26 0.90
N LYS A 81 11.06 9.51 2.11
CA LYS A 81 10.13 10.63 2.39
C LYS A 81 10.60 11.99 1.82
N PRO A 82 11.87 12.41 1.99
CA PRO A 82 12.33 13.70 1.46
C PRO A 82 12.27 13.77 -0.08
N GLU A 83 12.59 12.65 -0.74
CA GLU A 83 12.53 12.54 -2.20
C GLU A 83 11.10 12.55 -2.72
N ILE A 84 10.20 11.80 -2.07
CA ILE A 84 8.76 11.81 -2.39
C ILE A 84 8.19 13.24 -2.27
N ALA A 85 8.53 13.94 -1.18
CA ALA A 85 8.10 15.33 -0.98
C ALA A 85 8.60 16.25 -2.10
N LYS A 86 9.90 16.15 -2.44
CA LYS A 86 10.52 16.93 -3.51
C LYS A 86 9.87 16.67 -4.87
N ILE A 87 9.55 15.42 -5.20
CA ILE A 87 8.85 15.06 -6.45
C ILE A 87 7.47 15.69 -6.48
N ALA A 88 6.69 15.54 -5.41
CA ALA A 88 5.36 16.12 -5.31
C ALA A 88 5.39 17.65 -5.47
N GLU A 89 6.28 18.32 -4.74
CA GLU A 89 6.49 19.77 -4.84
C GLU A 89 6.89 20.22 -6.24
N SER A 90 7.76 19.45 -6.90
CA SER A 90 8.18 19.73 -8.28
C SER A 90 7.02 19.65 -9.26
N VAL A 91 6.15 18.64 -9.14
CA VAL A 91 4.95 18.51 -9.98
C VAL A 91 3.99 19.68 -9.73
N ILE A 92 3.71 20.00 -8.47
CA ILE A 92 2.83 21.10 -8.06
C ILE A 92 3.30 22.44 -8.64
N ARG A 93 4.59 22.75 -8.48
CA ARG A 93 5.19 23.97 -9.04
C ARG A 93 5.17 24.00 -10.55
N SER A 94 5.42 22.87 -11.22
CA SER A 94 5.40 22.79 -12.69
C SER A 94 4.00 23.10 -13.27
N LYS A 95 2.95 22.91 -12.47
CA LYS A 95 1.56 23.19 -12.82
C LYS A 95 1.08 24.58 -12.39
N GLY A 96 1.98 25.41 -11.85
CA GLY A 96 1.69 26.79 -11.46
C GLY A 96 1.07 26.94 -10.06
N TYR A 97 1.16 25.91 -9.22
CA TYR A 97 0.68 25.96 -7.82
C TYR A 97 1.85 26.08 -6.84
N ASP A 98 1.56 26.54 -5.62
CA ASP A 98 2.52 26.66 -4.52
C ASP A 98 2.12 25.86 -3.27
N TYR A 99 1.17 24.92 -3.43
CA TYR A 99 0.63 24.15 -2.32
C TYR A 99 1.73 23.42 -1.52
N PRO A 100 1.70 23.51 -0.18
CA PRO A 100 2.60 22.71 0.65
C PRO A 100 2.28 21.22 0.50
N VAL A 101 3.27 20.36 0.74
CA VAL A 101 3.09 18.90 0.74
C VAL A 101 3.54 18.31 2.06
N ALA A 102 2.69 17.47 2.66
CA ALA A 102 3.06 16.66 3.80
C ALA A 102 3.14 15.18 3.41
N VAL A 103 4.31 14.57 3.64
CA VAL A 103 4.53 13.12 3.42
C VAL A 103 4.69 12.42 4.77
N GLN A 104 3.83 11.44 5.01
CA GLN A 104 3.77 10.66 6.24
C GLN A 104 3.80 9.16 5.93
N VAL A 105 4.33 8.36 6.87
CA VAL A 105 4.32 6.91 6.78
C VAL A 105 3.85 6.35 8.11
N GLY A 106 2.83 5.50 8.09
CA GLY A 106 2.24 4.91 9.29
C GLY A 106 0.92 4.20 9.00
N GLU A 107 0.16 3.88 10.04
CA GLU A 107 -1.12 3.18 9.90
C GLU A 107 -2.31 4.14 9.74
N TYR A 108 -3.16 3.89 8.74
CA TYR A 108 -4.34 4.69 8.45
C TYR A 108 -5.56 3.82 8.13
N ASP A 109 -6.75 4.37 8.31
CA ASP A 109 -8.00 3.73 7.93
C ASP A 109 -8.21 3.83 6.41
N PHE A 110 -8.50 2.69 5.79
CA PHE A 110 -8.85 2.61 4.39
C PHE A 110 -10.23 2.01 4.22
N PRO A 111 -11.04 2.52 3.26
CA PRO A 111 -12.27 1.86 2.88
C PRO A 111 -11.96 0.61 2.05
N THR A 112 -12.99 -0.23 1.84
CA THR A 112 -12.91 -1.33 0.88
C THR A 112 -12.60 -0.79 -0.51
N LYS A 113 -11.57 -1.34 -1.17
CA LYS A 113 -11.15 -0.96 -2.53
C LYS A 113 -11.00 -2.19 -3.42
N SER A 114 -11.47 -2.06 -4.65
CA SER A 114 -11.29 -3.08 -5.68
C SER A 114 -10.30 -2.56 -6.73
N TYR A 115 -9.39 -3.42 -7.15
CA TYR A 115 -8.42 -3.20 -8.20
C TYR A 115 -8.60 -4.36 -9.20
N GLY A 116 -9.54 -4.18 -10.13
CA GLY A 116 -10.09 -5.25 -10.97
C GLY A 116 -10.57 -6.47 -10.18
N ASN A 117 -9.88 -7.61 -10.34
CA ASN A 117 -10.22 -8.85 -9.64
C ASN A 117 -9.81 -8.88 -8.18
N VAL A 118 -8.95 -7.97 -7.71
CA VAL A 118 -8.45 -7.98 -6.33
C VAL A 118 -9.28 -7.05 -5.44
N VAL A 119 -9.77 -7.55 -4.31
CA VAL A 119 -10.50 -6.75 -3.31
C VAL A 119 -9.72 -6.67 -1.99
N PHE A 120 -9.42 -5.44 -1.58
CA PHE A 120 -8.91 -5.12 -0.25
C PHE A 120 -10.06 -4.66 0.65
N PRO A 121 -10.33 -5.34 1.78
CA PRO A 121 -11.39 -4.96 2.70
C PRO A 121 -11.06 -3.65 3.44
N GLN A 122 -12.09 -3.01 3.98
CA GLN A 122 -11.93 -1.91 4.92
C GLN A 122 -11.09 -2.34 6.14
N GLY A 123 -10.22 -1.46 6.62
CA GLY A 123 -9.39 -1.72 7.79
C GLY A 123 -8.23 -0.74 7.92
N LYS A 124 -7.36 -1.01 8.90
CA LYS A 124 -6.11 -0.26 9.11
C LYS A 124 -4.96 -0.90 8.33
N TYR A 125 -4.19 -0.06 7.65
CA TYR A 125 -3.06 -0.50 6.82
C TYR A 125 -1.89 0.45 6.99
N GLU A 126 -0.68 -0.10 6.92
CA GLU A 126 0.54 0.69 6.72
C GLU A 126 0.47 1.39 5.35
N ALA A 127 0.72 2.69 5.33
CA ALA A 127 0.66 3.48 4.12
C ALA A 127 1.62 4.67 4.10
N VAL A 128 2.02 5.03 2.89
CA VAL A 128 2.56 6.34 2.56
C VAL A 128 1.39 7.27 2.30
N ARG A 129 1.24 8.30 3.14
CA ARG A 129 0.20 9.32 3.01
C ARG A 129 0.80 10.63 2.52
N ILE A 130 0.30 11.14 1.41
CA ILE A 130 0.66 12.44 0.84
C ILE A 130 -0.54 13.35 0.92
N VAL A 131 -0.40 14.49 1.58
CA VAL A 131 -1.43 15.52 1.69
C VAL A 131 -0.96 16.73 0.91
N ILE A 132 -1.73 17.13 -0.10
CA ILE A 132 -1.48 18.30 -0.93
C ILE A 132 -2.30 19.47 -0.38
N GLY A 133 -1.64 20.60 -0.10
CA GLY A 133 -2.28 21.79 0.48
C GLY A 133 -3.04 21.45 1.76
N ASP A 134 -4.23 22.05 1.90
CA ASP A 134 -5.12 21.84 3.04
C ASP A 134 -5.71 20.41 3.18
N GLY A 135 -5.57 19.55 2.17
CA GLY A 135 -6.01 18.16 2.26
C GLY A 135 -7.52 17.97 2.41
N GLN A 136 -8.34 18.87 1.86
CA GLN A 136 -9.81 18.84 1.99
C GLN A 136 -10.49 18.13 0.80
N GLY A 137 -9.72 17.76 -0.21
CA GLY A 137 -10.25 17.11 -1.41
C GLY A 137 -10.38 15.60 -1.29
N LYS A 138 -10.99 15.02 -2.32
CA LYS A 138 -11.13 13.57 -2.47
C LYS A 138 -9.79 12.86 -2.41
N ASN A 139 -9.82 11.72 -1.75
CA ASN A 139 -8.69 10.82 -1.60
C ASN A 139 -8.46 10.01 -2.88
N TRP A 140 -7.22 9.57 -3.05
CA TRP A 140 -6.82 8.50 -3.96
C TRP A 140 -6.14 7.40 -3.15
N TRP A 141 -6.51 6.15 -3.41
CA TRP A 141 -6.00 5.01 -2.67
C TRP A 141 -5.39 4.00 -3.64
N CYS A 142 -4.25 3.43 -3.26
CA CYS A 142 -3.56 2.44 -4.06
C CYS A 142 -2.70 1.52 -3.17
N VAL A 143 -2.00 0.55 -3.77
CA VAL A 143 -1.10 -0.40 -3.09
C VAL A 143 0.29 -0.33 -3.74
N LEU A 144 1.27 0.17 -2.99
CA LEU A 144 2.67 0.33 -3.42
C LEU A 144 3.44 -0.98 -3.35
N PHE A 145 3.18 -1.77 -2.31
CA PHE A 145 3.76 -3.09 -2.15
C PHE A 145 2.67 -4.09 -1.75
N PRO A 146 2.50 -5.19 -2.49
CA PRO A 146 3.07 -5.44 -3.82
C PRO A 146 2.66 -4.33 -4.81
N PRO A 147 3.43 -4.05 -5.88
CA PRO A 147 3.26 -2.88 -6.75
C PRO A 147 2.03 -2.94 -7.70
N LEU A 148 0.84 -3.12 -7.14
CA LEU A 148 -0.44 -3.17 -7.87
C LEU A 148 -0.78 -1.83 -8.56
N CYS A 149 -0.25 -0.72 -8.05
CA CYS A 149 -0.44 0.60 -8.68
C CYS A 149 0.06 0.68 -10.12
N MET A 150 0.98 -0.19 -10.53
CA MET A 150 1.51 -0.22 -11.89
C MET A 150 0.63 -1.00 -12.85
N VAL A 151 0.22 -2.19 -12.42
CA VAL A 151 -0.39 -3.20 -13.30
C VAL A 151 -1.90 -3.13 -13.30
N THR A 152 -2.50 -2.24 -12.51
CA THR A 152 -3.95 -2.16 -12.38
C THR A 152 -4.47 -0.74 -12.55
N SER A 153 -5.18 -0.52 -13.65
CA SER A 153 -6.20 0.53 -13.72
C SER A 153 -7.42 0.07 -12.93
N THR A 154 -8.16 0.96 -12.28
CA THR A 154 -9.33 0.63 -11.43
C THR A 154 -10.31 -0.34 -12.12
N GLU A 155 -10.35 -0.34 -13.45
CA GLU A 155 -11.23 -1.18 -14.27
C GLU A 155 -10.59 -2.46 -14.86
N LYS A 156 -9.26 -2.52 -15.04
CA LYS A 156 -8.62 -3.59 -15.83
C LYS A 156 -8.01 -4.75 -15.03
N GLY A 157 -7.89 -4.66 -13.72
CA GLY A 157 -7.25 -5.72 -12.91
C GLY A 157 -5.76 -5.86 -13.19
N LEU A 158 -5.16 -7.01 -12.85
CA LEU A 158 -3.75 -7.29 -13.15
C LEU A 158 -3.53 -7.35 -14.66
N SER A 159 -2.71 -6.46 -15.19
CA SER A 159 -2.33 -6.38 -16.60
C SER A 159 -1.16 -7.31 -16.94
N ILE A 160 -1.17 -7.84 -18.16
CA ILE A 160 -0.09 -8.65 -18.76
C ILE A 160 0.21 -8.11 -20.17
N ASP A 161 -0.11 -6.84 -20.43
CA ASP A 161 -0.01 -6.24 -21.77
C ASP A 161 1.46 -6.04 -22.20
N SER A 162 2.41 -6.04 -21.26
CA SER A 162 3.84 -5.99 -21.51
C SER A 162 4.64 -6.98 -20.65
N PRO A 163 5.86 -7.39 -21.05
CA PRO A 163 6.69 -8.29 -20.23
C PRO A 163 6.96 -7.76 -18.82
N LYS A 164 7.15 -6.44 -18.69
CA LYS A 164 7.36 -5.77 -17.40
C LYS A 164 6.11 -5.80 -16.52
N GLU A 165 4.93 -5.64 -17.11
CA GLU A 165 3.65 -5.78 -16.39
C GLU A 165 3.38 -7.24 -16.01
N ALA A 166 3.71 -8.19 -16.88
CA ALA A 166 3.58 -9.62 -16.60
C ALA A 166 4.45 -10.03 -15.39
N GLU A 167 5.72 -9.62 -15.36
CA GLU A 167 6.64 -9.88 -14.25
C GLU A 167 6.11 -9.29 -12.93
N VAL A 168 5.61 -8.06 -12.97
CA VAL A 168 5.03 -7.42 -11.78
C VAL A 168 3.74 -8.12 -11.34
N SER A 169 2.88 -8.52 -12.27
CA SER A 169 1.66 -9.27 -11.96
C SER A 169 1.97 -10.63 -11.34
N LEU A 170 2.99 -11.35 -11.84
CA LEU A 170 3.50 -12.59 -11.26
C LEU A 170 4.04 -12.37 -9.84
N LYS A 171 4.92 -11.39 -9.66
CA LYS A 171 5.47 -11.04 -8.34
C LYS A 171 4.36 -10.60 -7.37
N CYS A 172 3.34 -9.91 -7.85
CA CYS A 172 2.17 -9.56 -7.05
C CYS A 172 1.45 -10.83 -6.60
N LEU A 173 1.14 -11.78 -7.50
CA LEU A 173 0.47 -13.04 -7.19
C LEU A 173 1.23 -13.87 -6.15
N GLU A 174 2.56 -13.93 -6.22
CA GLU A 174 3.41 -14.61 -5.23
C GLU A 174 3.33 -13.96 -3.84
N LEU A 175 3.19 -12.64 -3.81
CA LEU A 175 3.16 -11.83 -2.59
C LEU A 175 1.74 -11.54 -2.09
N ILE A 176 0.70 -12.09 -2.73
CA ILE A 176 -0.69 -11.88 -2.30
C ILE A 176 -0.86 -12.43 -0.89
N PRO A 177 -1.29 -11.60 0.07
CA PRO A 177 -1.46 -12.07 1.44
C PRO A 177 -2.71 -12.94 1.59
N LYS A 178 -2.62 -13.92 2.49
CA LYS A 178 -3.77 -14.74 2.90
C LYS A 178 -4.86 -13.83 3.49
N GLY A 179 -6.04 -13.81 2.88
CA GLY A 179 -7.18 -12.96 3.26
C GLY A 179 -7.66 -11.98 2.19
N MET A 180 -6.90 -11.83 1.10
CA MET A 180 -7.36 -11.14 -0.10
C MET A 180 -8.42 -11.96 -0.84
N LYS A 181 -9.49 -11.32 -1.33
CA LYS A 181 -10.47 -11.97 -2.21
C LYS A 181 -10.12 -11.66 -3.67
N ILE A 182 -9.97 -12.71 -4.47
CA ILE A 182 -9.85 -12.62 -5.92
C ILE A 182 -11.24 -12.93 -6.51
N LYS A 183 -11.82 -11.97 -7.24
CA LYS A 183 -12.99 -12.18 -8.08
C LYS A 183 -12.53 -12.78 -9.40
N VAL A 184 -12.83 -14.05 -9.64
CA VAL A 184 -12.66 -14.61 -10.99
C VAL A 184 -13.70 -13.93 -11.87
N SER A 185 -13.28 -13.35 -13.00
CA SER A 185 -14.22 -12.88 -14.01
C SER A 185 -14.79 -14.12 -14.67
N ASP A 186 -16.04 -14.45 -14.38
CA ASP A 186 -16.79 -15.44 -15.15
C ASP A 186 -16.96 -14.85 -16.56
N ASN A 187 -16.36 -15.51 -17.53
CA ASN A 187 -16.50 -15.18 -18.95
C ASN A 187 -17.75 -15.88 -19.50
#